data_AF-A0A527VPH2-F1
#
_entry.id   AF-A0A527VPH2-F1
#
_cell.length_a   1.000
_cell.length_b   1.000
_cell.length_c   1.000
_cell.angle_alpha   90.00
_cell.angle_beta   90.00
_cell.angle_gamma   90.00
#
_symmetry.space_group_name_H-M   'P 1'
#
loop_
_entity.id
_entity.type
_entity.pdbx_description
1 polymer ?
#
loop_
_entity_poly.entity_id
_entity_poly.type
_entity_poly.pdbx_seq_one_letter_code
_entity_poly.pdbx_strand_id
1 'polypeptide(L)'
;ARDRGAKLFGTAGSEQKRAFLSALDLDKVMNSRSLDFADEVRAATQGRGVDVVLNALSGSGIDKSLECLAPFGRMIEIGKRDLAEDKPIGLRSLYRNNAYSVIDL
;
A
#
# COMPACT_ATOMS: atom_id res chain seq x y z
N ALA A 1 3.69 8.70 -11.12
CA ALA A 1 2.27 8.54 -10.75
C ALA A 1 1.49 9.84 -10.93
N ARG A 2 1.95 10.96 -10.32
CA ARG A 2 1.39 12.30 -10.54
C ARG A 2 1.30 12.70 -12.02
N ASP A 3 2.39 12.50 -12.77
CA ASP A 3 2.44 12.81 -14.22
C ASP A 3 1.47 11.97 -15.07
N ARG A 4 0.86 10.94 -14.47
CA ARG A 4 -0.17 10.09 -15.11
C ARG A 4 -1.57 10.35 -14.56
N GLY A 5 -1.77 11.42 -13.77
CA GLY A 5 -3.06 11.83 -13.22
C GLY A 5 -3.63 10.89 -12.14
N ALA A 6 -2.78 10.10 -11.49
CA ALA A 6 -3.22 9.18 -10.44
C ALA A 6 -3.60 9.92 -9.15
N LYS A 7 -4.62 9.41 -8.45
CA LYS A 7 -4.87 9.76 -7.04
C LYS A 7 -3.81 9.10 -6.16
N LEU A 8 -3.21 9.88 -5.26
CA LEU A 8 -2.03 9.49 -4.49
C LEU A 8 -2.36 9.41 -2.99
N PHE A 9 -2.15 8.22 -2.47
CA PHE A 9 -2.16 7.93 -1.03
C PHE A 9 -0.73 7.71 -0.57
N GLY A 10 -0.40 8.19 0.63
CA GLY A 10 0.94 8.03 1.19
C GLY A 10 0.90 7.73 2.67
N THR A 11 1.89 6.98 3.15
CA THR A 11 2.05 6.70 4.57
C THR A 11 3.43 7.16 5.04
N ALA A 12 3.51 7.70 6.26
CA ALA A 12 4.79 7.96 6.91
C ALA A 12 4.71 7.82 8.43
N GLY A 13 5.82 7.44 9.06
CA GLY A 13 5.84 7.07 10.48
C GLY A 13 5.95 8.23 11.46
N SER A 14 6.66 9.32 11.09
CA SER A 14 6.79 10.51 11.93
C SER A 14 5.90 11.65 11.43
N GLU A 15 5.52 12.55 12.33
CA GLU A 15 4.71 13.72 11.98
C GLU A 15 5.41 14.63 10.97
N GLN A 16 6.72 14.84 11.13
CA GLN A 16 7.51 15.66 10.20
C GLN A 16 7.49 15.09 8.78
N LYS A 17 7.60 13.75 8.64
CA LYS A 17 7.52 13.09 7.33
C LYS A 17 6.11 13.15 6.75
N ARG A 18 5.08 13.04 7.59
CA ARG A 18 3.68 13.21 7.15
C ARG A 18 3.40 14.65 6.69
N ALA A 19 3.88 15.66 7.42
CA ALA A 19 3.76 17.05 7.01
C ALA A 19 4.46 17.32 5.68
N PHE A 20 5.65 16.73 5.47
CA PHE A 20 6.33 16.78 4.18
C PHE A 20 5.50 16.14 3.05
N LEU A 21 4.94 14.94 3.27
CA LEU A 21 4.05 14.31 2.28
C LEU A 21 2.81 15.16 1.98
N SER A 22 2.22 15.82 2.97
CA SER A 22 1.06 16.69 2.75
C SER A 22 1.42 17.89 1.87
N ALA A 23 2.63 18.43 1.99
CA ALA A 23 3.13 19.51 1.13
C ALA A 23 3.37 19.05 -0.32
N LEU A 24 3.49 17.75 -0.55
CA LEU A 24 3.61 17.18 -1.89
C LEU A 24 2.26 16.99 -2.59
N ASP A 25 1.15 17.50 -2.06
CA ASP A 25 -0.18 17.45 -2.69
C ASP A 25 -0.63 16.00 -2.96
N LEU A 26 -0.64 15.18 -1.91
CA LEU A 26 -1.26 13.86 -1.90
C LEU A 26 -2.72 13.99 -1.49
N ASP A 27 -3.61 13.19 -2.09
CA ASP A 27 -5.03 13.16 -1.73
C ASP A 27 -5.26 12.77 -0.26
N LYS A 28 -4.38 11.94 0.30
CA LYS A 28 -4.45 11.50 1.69
C LYS A 28 -3.09 11.03 2.20
N VAL A 29 -2.72 11.50 3.38
CA VAL A 29 -1.51 11.09 4.12
C VAL A 29 -1.92 10.37 5.40
N MET A 30 -1.31 9.21 5.67
CA MET A 30 -1.65 8.32 6.78
C MET A 30 -0.41 7.90 7.59
N ASN A 31 -0.62 7.23 8.71
CA ASN A 31 0.46 6.76 9.58
C ASN A 31 0.97 5.38 9.16
N SER A 32 2.25 5.27 8.78
CA SER A 32 2.86 3.99 8.37
C SER A 32 3.20 3.06 9.54
N ARG A 33 3.06 3.51 10.79
CA ARG A 33 3.30 2.71 12.00
C ARG A 33 2.03 2.13 12.60
N SER A 34 0.87 2.47 12.04
CA SER A 34 -0.40 1.82 12.36
C SER A 34 -0.85 0.97 11.17
N LEU A 35 -1.77 0.04 11.42
CA LEU A 35 -2.46 -0.72 10.37
C LEU A 35 -3.76 -0.04 9.91
N ASP A 36 -4.16 1.06 10.56
CA ASP A 36 -5.39 1.81 10.27
C ASP A 36 -5.42 2.37 8.85
N PHE A 37 -4.26 2.51 8.19
CA PHE A 37 -4.18 3.00 6.82
C PHE A 37 -5.07 2.18 5.87
N ALA A 38 -5.28 0.89 6.12
CA ALA A 38 -6.12 0.05 5.26
C ALA A 38 -7.59 0.48 5.32
N ASP A 39 -8.08 0.82 6.51
CA ASP A 39 -9.45 1.32 6.70
C ASP A 39 -9.58 2.75 6.21
N GLU A 40 -8.56 3.59 6.41
CA GLU A 40 -8.52 4.95 5.87
C GLU A 40 -8.53 4.96 4.33
N VAL A 41 -7.76 4.08 3.67
CA VAL A 41 -7.80 3.89 2.21
C VAL A 41 -9.19 3.43 1.77
N ARG A 42 -9.78 2.47 2.47
CA ARG A 42 -11.13 1.98 2.15
C ARG A 42 -12.17 3.09 2.24
N ALA A 43 -12.12 3.91 3.30
CA ALA A 43 -13.01 5.05 3.46
C ALA A 43 -12.82 6.09 2.34
N ALA A 44 -11.57 6.45 2.04
CA ALA A 44 -11.24 7.44 1.01
C ALA A 44 -11.57 6.98 -0.42
N THR A 45 -11.65 5.66 -0.64
CA THR A 45 -11.99 5.04 -1.93
C THR A 45 -13.43 4.51 -1.98
N GLN A 46 -14.27 4.86 -1.00
CA GLN A 46 -15.67 4.41 -0.91
C GLN A 46 -15.82 2.87 -1.01
N GLY A 47 -14.90 2.15 -0.39
CA GLY A 47 -14.89 0.68 -0.38
C GLY A 47 -14.23 0.03 -1.60
N ARG A 48 -13.86 0.78 -2.64
CA ARG A 48 -13.29 0.20 -3.86
C ARG A 48 -11.88 -0.35 -3.64
N GLY A 49 -11.04 0.34 -2.88
CA GLY A 49 -9.60 0.10 -2.80
C GLY A 49 -8.81 0.85 -3.88
N VAL A 50 -7.52 0.55 -4.00
CA VAL A 50 -6.58 1.16 -4.94
C VAL A 50 -6.17 0.19 -6.04
N ASP A 51 -5.85 0.72 -7.23
CA ASP A 51 -5.44 -0.10 -8.37
C ASP A 51 -3.97 -0.56 -8.25
N VAL A 52 -3.12 0.20 -7.55
CA VAL A 52 -1.70 -0.12 -7.34
C VAL A 52 -1.29 0.18 -5.90
N VAL A 53 -0.56 -0.74 -5.29
CA VAL A 53 0.14 -0.54 -4.02
C VAL A 53 1.63 -0.72 -4.24
N LEU A 54 2.44 0.28 -3.87
CA LEU A 54 3.89 0.16 -3.75
C LEU A 54 4.22 -0.08 -2.27
N ASN A 55 4.58 -1.30 -1.91
CA ASN A 55 4.79 -1.71 -0.53
C ASN A 55 6.28 -1.83 -0.17
N ALA A 56 6.61 -1.32 1.01
CA ALA A 56 7.89 -1.51 1.67
C ALA A 56 7.73 -1.89 3.16
N LEU A 57 6.50 -2.19 3.60
CA LEU A 57 6.20 -2.61 4.97
C LEU A 57 6.49 -4.10 5.15
N SER A 58 6.63 -4.53 6.39
CA SER A 58 6.83 -5.94 6.78
C SER A 58 5.73 -6.42 7.72
N GLY A 59 5.64 -7.73 7.92
CA GLY A 59 4.66 -8.40 8.76
C GLY A 59 3.23 -8.11 8.31
N SER A 60 2.37 -7.82 9.28
CA SER A 60 0.96 -7.48 9.05
C SER A 60 0.75 -6.27 8.13
N GLY A 61 1.78 -5.45 7.90
CA GLY A 61 1.73 -4.38 6.90
C GLY A 61 1.56 -4.91 5.47
N ILE A 62 2.11 -6.07 5.13
CA ILE A 62 1.95 -6.69 3.80
C ILE A 62 0.49 -7.13 3.62
N ASP A 63 -0.07 -7.83 4.61
CA ASP A 63 -1.46 -8.29 4.57
C ASP A 63 -2.44 -7.12 4.44
N LYS A 64 -2.22 -6.06 5.22
CA LYS A 64 -3.05 -4.85 5.18
C LYS A 64 -2.91 -4.09 3.86
N SER A 65 -1.71 -4.06 3.28
CA SER A 65 -1.49 -3.53 1.93
C SER A 65 -2.23 -4.34 0.85
N LEU A 66 -2.25 -5.68 0.96
CA LEU A 66 -3.02 -6.54 0.04
C LEU A 66 -4.54 -6.31 0.16
N GLU A 67 -5.05 -6.06 1.37
CA GLU A 67 -6.46 -5.71 1.60
C GLU A 67 -6.87 -4.36 0.98
N CYS A 68 -5.91 -3.47 0.72
CA CYS A 68 -6.16 -2.18 0.08
C CYS A 68 -6.46 -2.30 -1.41
N LEU A 69 -6.12 -3.42 -2.06
CA LEU A 69 -6.28 -3.57 -3.50
C LEU A 69 -7.75 -3.66 -3.93
N ALA A 70 -8.09 -2.90 -4.96
CA ALA A 70 -9.28 -3.12 -5.78
C ALA A 70 -9.14 -4.43 -6.59
N PRO A 71 -10.22 -4.98 -7.18
CA PRO A 71 -10.10 -6.09 -8.13
C PRO A 71 -9.17 -5.70 -9.29
N PHE A 72 -8.41 -6.68 -9.82
CA PHE A 72 -7.39 -6.47 -10.86
C PHE A 72 -6.20 -5.58 -10.43
N GLY A 73 -6.05 -5.34 -9.12
CA GLY A 73 -5.00 -4.50 -8.57
C GLY A 73 -3.60 -5.12 -8.64
N ARG A 74 -2.58 -4.27 -8.52
CA ARG A 74 -1.16 -4.65 -8.55
C ARG A 74 -0.48 -4.31 -7.23
N MET A 75 0.01 -5.32 -6.53
CA MET A 75 0.95 -5.17 -5.43
C MET A 75 2.38 -5.20 -5.99
N ILE A 76 3.14 -4.13 -5.75
CA ILE A 76 4.54 -3.99 -6.09
C ILE A 76 5.33 -4.00 -4.77
N GLU A 77 6.01 -5.10 -4.49
CA GLU A 77 6.81 -5.29 -3.29
C GLU A 77 8.26 -4.89 -3.55
N ILE A 78 8.77 -3.94 -2.76
CA ILE A 78 10.18 -3.57 -2.73
C ILE A 78 10.83 -3.92 -1.38
N GLY A 79 10.06 -4.32 -0.37
CA GLY A 79 10.56 -4.82 0.91
C GLY A 79 11.18 -6.21 0.77
N LYS A 80 12.34 -6.43 1.41
CA LYS A 80 13.09 -7.70 1.32
C LYS A 80 13.06 -8.55 2.59
N ARG A 81 12.74 -7.95 3.75
CA ARG A 81 12.82 -8.63 5.06
C ARG A 81 12.00 -9.92 5.08
N ASP A 82 10.71 -9.82 4.80
CA ASP A 82 9.80 -10.97 4.90
C ASP A 82 10.04 -12.01 3.81
N LEU A 83 10.51 -11.57 2.63
CA LEU A 83 10.93 -12.46 1.55
C LEU A 83 12.16 -13.29 1.96
N ALA A 84 13.14 -12.66 2.62
CA ALA A 84 14.34 -13.34 3.11
C ALA A 84 14.03 -14.31 4.26
N GLU A 85 12.96 -14.07 5.00
CA GLU A 85 12.49 -14.91 6.11
C GLU A 85 11.49 -16.00 5.66
N ASP A 86 11.22 -16.13 4.35
CA ASP A 86 10.25 -17.07 3.76
C ASP A 86 8.87 -17.02 4.44
N LYS A 87 8.40 -15.81 4.74
CA LYS A 87 7.09 -15.67 5.40
C LYS A 87 5.95 -16.04 4.45
N PRO A 88 4.90 -16.72 4.96
CA PRO A 88 3.74 -17.05 4.15
C PRO A 88 2.95 -15.80 3.76
N ILE A 89 2.39 -15.81 2.54
CA ILE A 89 1.54 -14.75 2.03
C ILE A 89 0.10 -15.25 1.82
N GLY A 90 -0.88 -14.44 2.22
CA GLY A 90 -2.29 -14.76 2.01
C GLY A 90 -2.71 -14.70 0.54
N LEU A 91 -2.97 -15.85 -0.09
CA LEU A 91 -3.35 -15.94 -1.51
C LEU A 91 -4.77 -15.41 -1.82
N ARG A 92 -5.60 -15.14 -0.81
CA ARG A 92 -7.00 -14.72 -0.99
C ARG A 92 -7.14 -13.48 -1.89
N SER A 93 -6.17 -12.56 -1.86
CA SER A 93 -6.19 -11.38 -2.73
C SER A 93 -6.13 -11.75 -4.23
N LEU A 94 -5.42 -12.82 -4.58
CA LEU A 94 -5.27 -13.28 -5.98
C LEU A 94 -6.58 -13.79 -6.58
N TYR A 95 -7.53 -14.23 -5.76
CA TYR A 95 -8.88 -14.60 -6.21
C TYR A 95 -9.61 -13.43 -6.89
N ARG A 96 -9.26 -12.18 -6.57
CA ARG A 96 -9.80 -10.96 -7.22
C ARG A 96 -9.02 -10.55 -8.47
N ASN A 97 -8.27 -11.48 -9.05
CA ASN A 97 -7.39 -11.29 -10.20
C ASN A 97 -6.28 -10.24 -9.97
N ASN A 98 -5.85 -10.09 -8.72
CA ASN A 98 -4.75 -9.23 -8.36
C ASN A 98 -3.41 -9.90 -8.73
N ALA A 99 -2.38 -9.10 -8.99
CA ALA A 99 -1.02 -9.62 -9.13
C ALA A 99 -0.10 -9.09 -8.03
N TYR A 100 0.87 -9.93 -7.65
CA TYR A 100 1.94 -9.61 -6.71
C TYR A 100 3.27 -9.70 -7.44
N SER A 101 4.04 -8.61 -7.45
CA SER A 101 5.33 -8.53 -8.12
C SER A 101 6.40 -8.04 -7.15
N VAL A 102 7.46 -8.82 -6.99
CA VAL A 102 8.65 -8.40 -6.25
C VAL A 102 9.61 -7.73 -7.21
N ILE A 103 10.12 -6.56 -6.84
CA ILE A 103 11.10 -5.83 -7.64
C ILE A 103 12.39 -5.64 -6.83
N ASP A 104 13.51 -5.87 -7.47
CA ASP A 104 14.85 -5.46 -7.04
C ASP A 104 15.46 -4.64 -8.19
N LEU A 105 16.15 -3.54 -7.89
CA LEU A 105 16.72 -2.63 -8.89
C LEU A 105 18.23 -2.75 -8.97
#